data_AF-W4V7W1-F1
#
_entry.id   AF-W4V7W1-F1
#
_cell.length_a   1.000
_cell.length_b   1.000
_cell.length_c   1.000
_cell.angle_alpha   90.00
_cell.angle_beta   90.00
_cell.angle_gamma   90.00
#
_symmetry.space_group_name_H-M   'P 1'
#
loop_
_entity.id
_entity.type
_entity.pdbx_description
1 polymer ?
#
loop_
_entity_poly.entity_id
_entity_poly.type
_entity_poly.pdbx_seq_one_letter_code
_entity_poly.pdbx_strand_id
1 'polypeptide(L)' 'MIAALELVENKAQKKGFDWKKRVGYNIYKLALKKGLLLRPLGNVLYFMPPYVVGKKDIEDIVNGAFHAINEYFGLEV' A
#
# COMPACT_ATOMS: atom_id res chain seq x y z
N MET A 1 7.56 -13.70 -6.59
CA MET A 1 8.11 -12.59 -5.77
C MET A 1 7.09 -12.23 -4.71
N ILE A 2 7.53 -11.97 -3.48
CA ILE A 2 6.67 -11.48 -2.41
C ILE A 2 7.34 -10.25 -1.82
N ALA A 3 6.60 -9.16 -1.66
CA ALA A 3 7.11 -7.91 -1.12
C ALA A 3 6.12 -7.30 -0.13
N ALA A 4 6.62 -6.45 0.76
CA ALA A 4 5.79 -5.72 1.71
C ALA A 4 6.33 -4.31 1.92
N LEU A 5 5.42 -3.37 2.17
CA LEU A 5 5.75 -2.00 2.54
C LEU A 5 5.13 -1.70 3.90
N GLU A 6 5.96 -1.44 4.90
CA GLU A 6 5.51 -0.98 6.21
C GLU A 6 5.43 0.55 6.25
N LEU A 7 4.25 1.07 6.60
CA LEU A 7 4.02 2.49 6.77
C LEU A 7 4.22 2.86 8.24
N VAL A 8 5.11 3.81 8.49
CA VAL A 8 5.43 4.32 9.83
C VAL A 8 5.19 5.83 9.90
N GLU A 9 4.77 6.29 11.07
CA GLU A 9 4.52 7.71 11.37
C GLU A 9 5.85 8.48 11.46
N ASN A 10 6.89 7.83 11.99
CA ASN A 10 8.24 8.39 12.07
C ASN A 10 9.27 7.35 11.61
N LYS A 11 9.97 7.64 10.50
CA LYS A 11 10.98 6.75 9.92
C LYS A 11 12.24 6.60 10.78
N ALA A 12 12.70 7.68 11.42
CA ALA A 12 13.91 7.66 12.25
C ALA A 12 13.72 6.80 13.51
N GLN A 13 12.54 6.86 14.12
CA GLN A 13 12.19 6.09 15.31
C GLN A 13 11.51 4.74 14.99
N LYS A 14 11.21 4.47 13.71
CA LYS A 14 10.37 3.35 13.26
C LYS A 14 9.04 3.27 14.00
N LYS A 15 8.50 4.41 14.41
CA LYS A 15 7.24 4.48 15.17
C LYS A 15 6.07 4.22 14.23
N GLY A 16 5.32 3.15 14.47
CA GLY A 16 4.09 2.85 13.73
C GLY A 16 2.95 3.84 14.01
N PHE A 17 1.95 3.89 13.13
CA PHE A 17 0.72 4.64 13.37
C PHE A 17 -0.14 3.97 14.45
N ASP A 18 -0.95 4.77 15.16
CA ASP A 18 -2.01 4.27 16.04
C ASP A 18 -2.95 3.33 15.27
N TRP A 19 -3.16 2.12 15.80
CA TRP A 19 -3.99 1.08 15.21
C TRP A 19 -5.43 1.52 14.97
N LYS A 20 -5.95 2.46 15.77
CA LYS A 20 -7.29 3.03 15.61
C LYS A 20 -7.44 3.82 14.31
N LYS A 21 -6.35 4.38 13.77
CA LYS A 21 -6.36 5.09 12.47
C LYS A 21 -6.59 4.14 11.29
N ARG A 22 -6.34 2.84 11.47
CA ARG A 22 -6.57 1.79 10.45
C ARG A 22 -5.96 2.14 9.08
N VAL A 23 -4.75 2.70 9.08
CA VAL A 23 -4.08 3.29 7.90
C VAL A 23 -4.08 2.35 6.70
N GLY A 24 -3.52 1.15 6.84
CA GLY A 24 -3.44 0.19 5.73
C GLY A 24 -4.81 -0.23 5.19
N TYR A 25 -5.83 -0.31 6.06
CA TYR A 25 -7.20 -0.64 5.64
C TYR A 25 -7.84 0.48 4.81
N ASN A 26 -7.61 1.74 5.18
CA ASN A 26 -8.13 2.88 4.41
C ASN A 26 -7.43 3.01 3.06
N ILE A 27 -6.10 2.82 3.01
CA ILE A 27 -5.34 2.78 1.75
C ILE A 27 -5.84 1.64 0.85
N TYR A 28 -6.06 0.45 1.42
CA TYR A 28 -6.64 -0.68 0.70
C TYR A 28 -7.98 -0.34 0.05
N LYS A 29 -8.89 0.36 0.76
CA LYS A 29 -10.17 0.80 0.18
C LYS A 29 -9.99 1.74 -1.01
N LEU A 30 -9.00 2.63 -0.97
CA LEU A 30 -8.70 3.54 -2.09
C LEU A 30 -8.12 2.76 -3.29
N ALA A 31 -7.17 1.86 -3.04
CA ALA A 31 -6.61 0.98 -4.06
C ALA A 31 -7.68 0.10 -4.72
N LEU A 32 -8.61 -0.44 -3.92
CA LEU A 32 -9.70 -1.30 -4.39
C LEU A 32 -10.63 -0.57 -5.37
N LYS A 33 -10.92 0.72 -5.13
CA LYS A 33 -11.71 1.55 -6.07
C LYS A 33 -11.03 1.73 -7.42
N LYS A 34 -9.71 1.60 -7.47
CA LYS A 34 -8.89 1.68 -8.70
C LYS A 34 -8.59 0.29 -9.30
N GLY A 35 -9.26 -0.76 -8.82
CA GLY A 35 -9.10 -2.13 -9.31
C GLY A 35 -7.89 -2.88 -8.73
N LEU A 36 -7.20 -2.32 -7.75
CA LEU A 36 -6.02 -2.94 -7.13
C LEU A 36 -6.37 -3.62 -5.80
N LEU A 37 -6.24 -4.95 -5.76
CA LEU A 37 -6.42 -5.74 -4.55
C LEU A 37 -5.11 -5.81 -3.74
N LEU A 38 -5.07 -5.11 -2.61
CA LEU A 38 -3.97 -5.18 -1.64
C LEU A 38 -4.39 -5.97 -0.40
N ARG A 39 -3.44 -6.66 0.24
CA ARG A 39 -3.66 -7.29 1.55
C ARG A 39 -3.00 -6.45 2.65
N PRO A 40 -3.75 -5.62 3.39
CA PRO A 40 -3.20 -4.89 4.52
C PRO A 40 -3.10 -5.78 5.77
N LEU A 41 -1.97 -5.71 6.47
CA LEU A 41 -1.76 -6.27 7.80
C LEU A 41 -1.40 -5.11 8.73
N GLY A 42 -2.42 -4.48 9.34
CA GLY A 42 -2.23 -3.24 10.09
C GLY A 42 -1.75 -2.09 9.19
N ASN A 43 -0.50 -1.67 9.39
CA ASN A 43 0.15 -0.64 8.58
C ASN A 43 1.09 -1.20 7.49
N VAL A 44 1.13 -2.53 7.34
CA VAL A 44 1.92 -3.21 6.31
C VAL A 44 1.04 -3.52 5.11
N LEU A 45 1.45 -3.08 3.92
CA LEU A 45 0.82 -3.41 2.65
C LEU A 45 1.59 -4.55 1.99
N TYR A 46 0.90 -5.65 1.69
CA TYR A 46 1.50 -6.85 1.13
C TYR A 46 1.25 -6.95 -0.39
N PHE A 47 2.31 -7.28 -1.13
CA PHE A 47 2.30 -7.50 -2.56
C PHE A 47 2.67 -8.95 -2.85
N MET A 48 1.68 -9.70 -3.34
CA MET A 48 1.83 -11.11 -3.69
C MET A 48 1.15 -11.39 -5.03
N PRO A 49 1.69 -10.86 -6.14
CA PRO A 49 1.15 -11.12 -7.47
C PRO A 49 1.33 -12.60 -7.85
N PRO A 50 0.53 -13.11 -8.82
CA PRO A 50 0.71 -14.45 -9.35
C PRO A 50 2.08 -14.60 -10.04
N TYR A 51 2.58 -15.83 -10.18
CA TYR A 51 3.91 -16.06 -10.77
C TYR A 51 4.02 -15.73 -12.26
N VAL A 52 2.89 -15.62 -12.96
CA VAL A 52 2.84 -15.23 -14.38
C VAL A 52 2.94 -13.72 -14.59
N VAL A 53 3.05 -12.92 -13.52
CA VAL A 53 3.08 -11.45 -13.57
C VAL A 53 4.24 -10.94 -14.43
N GLY A 54 3.92 -10.02 -15.34
CA GLY A 54 4.91 -9.33 -16.18
C GLY A 54 5.40 -8.03 -15.57
N LYS A 55 6.43 -7.43 -16.20
CA LYS A 55 6.99 -6.14 -15.76
C LYS A 55 5.94 -5.02 -15.75
N LYS A 56 5.11 -4.95 -16.80
CA LYS A 56 4.04 -3.95 -16.90
C LYS A 56 2.99 -4.09 -15.79
N ASP A 57 2.57 -5.32 -15.48
CA ASP A 57 1.63 -5.56 -14.39
C ASP A 57 2.21 -5.11 -13.04
N ILE A 58 3.52 -5.32 -12.83
CA ILE A 58 4.21 -4.83 -11.63
C ILE A 58 4.21 -3.29 -11.58
N GLU A 59 4.49 -2.62 -12.69
CA GLU A 59 4.41 -1.15 -12.78
C GLU A 59 3.00 -0.65 -12.43
N ASP A 60 1.96 -1.27 -12.98
CA ASP A 60 0.56 -0.92 -12.70
C ASP A 60 0.20 -1.14 -11.22
N ILE A 61 0.63 -2.26 -10.62
CA ILE A 61 0.44 -2.57 -9.19
C ILE A 61 1.13 -1.52 -8.30
N VAL A 62 2.39 -1.20 -8.59
CA VAL A 62 3.19 -0.26 -7.80
C VAL A 62 2.62 1.15 -7.91
N ASN A 63 2.29 1.60 -9.14
CA ASN A 63 1.70 2.91 -9.37
C ASN A 63 0.34 3.03 -8.68
N GLY A 64 -0.53 2.01 -8.81
CA GLY A 64 -1.83 1.99 -8.15
C GLY A 64 -1.72 2.08 -6.62
N ALA A 65 -0.75 1.36 -6.03
CA ALA A 65 -0.49 1.43 -4.59
C ALA A 65 0.09 2.80 -4.19
N PHE A 66 1.03 3.34 -4.95
CA PHE A 66 1.62 4.66 -4.73
C PHE A 66 0.56 5.76 -4.73
N HIS A 67 -0.31 5.77 -5.76
CA HIS A 67 -1.44 6.70 -5.85
C HIS A 67 -2.37 6.59 -4.65
N ALA A 68 -2.75 5.37 -4.24
CA ALA A 68 -3.63 5.17 -3.09
C ALA A 68 -3.00 5.62 -1.76
N ILE A 69 -1.68 5.43 -1.58
CA ILE A 69 -0.94 5.88 -0.41
C ILE A 69 -0.90 7.42 -0.36
N ASN A 70 -0.53 8.07 -1.47
CA ASN A 70 -0.45 9.53 -1.52
C ASN A 70 -1.82 10.18 -1.34
N GLU A 71 -2.87 9.62 -1.97
CA GLU A 71 -4.25 10.07 -1.80
C GLU A 71 -4.69 9.98 -0.34
N TYR A 72 -4.36 8.90 0.38
CA TYR A 72 -4.67 8.78 1.80
C TYR A 72 -3.97 9.84 2.67
N PHE A 73 -2.71 10.16 2.36
CA PHE A 73 -1.94 11.15 3.11
C PHE A 73 -2.10 12.59 2.61
N GLY A 74 -2.89 12.82 1.55
CA GLY A 74 -3.07 14.14 0.95
C GLY A 74 -1.79 14.71 0.33
N LEU A 75 -0.89 13.85 -0.15
CA LEU A 75 0.34 14.25 -0.84
C LEU A 75 0.06 14.47 -2.32
N GLU A 76 0.80 15.39 -2.96
CA GLU A 76 0.73 15.59 -4.41
C GLU A 76 1.03 14.28 -5.15
N VAL A 77 0.29 14.06 -6.23
CA VAL A 77 0.26 12.81 -6.99
C VAL A 77 0.93 12.98 -8.34
#